data_AF-A0A848K812-F1
#
_entry.id   AF-A0A848K812-F1
#
_cell.length_a   1.000
_cell.length_b   1.000
_cell.length_c   1.000
_cell.angle_alpha   90.00
_cell.angle_beta   90.00
_cell.angle_gamma   90.00
#
_symmetry.space_group_name_H-M   'P 1'
#
loop_
_entity.id
_entity.type
_entity.pdbx_description
1 polymer ?
#
loop_
_entity_poly.entity_id
_entity_poly.type
_entity_poly.pdbx_seq_one_letter_code
_entity_poly.pdbx_strand_id
1 'polypeptide(L)'
;MTAADPDVLVVGAGFAVLSMVTKLKDAGQHNFAVLDDADSFEFDESKDRWRVRAAGGDAHNARVVVVGSEVSDRVVGRGGMEPYLGVAVAGFPNLFVLSNPIEVKAHYIVECLRMMHAQGATRIEVRAGAQREFNRLIRQGKFRRKTRGPHPSSFELSNIAEREPDAEYSGRALLSAGAQIAPVQVHLSGHFEPLDGNYHWYGRVVGDVRDFKKPNGSPLYLTIEGGPQTPTSLAEEDPWGNFRITGIGAPPYATVREFGP
;
A
#
# COMPACT_ATOMS: atom_id res chain seq x y z
N MET A 1 -29.20 6.87 -4.99
CA MET A 1 -28.00 6.89 -5.87
C MET A 1 -26.80 6.90 -4.95
N THR A 2 -26.05 5.79 -4.88
CA THR A 2 -24.71 5.82 -4.28
C THR A 2 -23.85 6.76 -5.12
N ALA A 3 -23.19 7.73 -4.49
CA ALA A 3 -22.26 8.60 -5.19
C ALA A 3 -21.17 7.75 -5.86
N ALA A 4 -20.75 8.13 -7.07
CA ALA A 4 -19.67 7.43 -7.75
C ALA A 4 -18.39 7.49 -6.90
N ASP A 5 -17.67 6.38 -6.82
CA ASP A 5 -16.41 6.30 -6.07
C ASP A 5 -15.37 7.29 -6.63
N PRO A 6 -14.72 8.10 -5.77
CA PRO A 6 -13.75 9.08 -6.20
C PRO A 6 -12.51 8.40 -6.79
N ASP A 7 -11.84 9.04 -7.75
CA ASP A 7 -10.55 8.53 -8.24
C ASP A 7 -9.42 8.93 -7.27
N VAL A 8 -9.44 10.17 -6.77
CA VAL A 8 -8.53 10.66 -5.73
C VAL A 8 -9.33 11.06 -4.48
N LEU A 9 -8.91 10.59 -3.32
CA LEU A 9 -9.45 11.01 -2.03
C LEU A 9 -8.37 11.77 -1.27
N VAL A 10 -8.64 13.03 -0.92
CA VAL A 10 -7.76 13.84 -0.08
C VAL A 10 -8.30 13.80 1.35
N VAL A 11 -7.50 13.35 2.31
CA VAL A 11 -7.89 13.25 3.72
C VAL A 11 -7.00 14.13 4.58
N GLY A 12 -7.60 15.05 5.32
CA GLY A 12 -6.92 16.01 6.19
C GLY A 12 -7.62 17.36 6.18
N ALA A 13 -7.01 18.36 6.80
CA ALA A 13 -7.63 19.68 6.94
C ALA A 13 -6.69 20.84 6.59
N GLY A 14 -7.28 22.02 6.38
CA GLY A 14 -6.55 23.28 6.26
C GLY A 14 -5.91 23.53 4.89
N PHE A 15 -4.84 24.34 4.89
CA PHE A 15 -4.27 24.89 3.66
C PHE A 15 -3.62 23.85 2.74
N ALA A 16 -3.08 22.77 3.30
CA ALA A 16 -2.50 21.68 2.52
C ALA A 16 -3.53 21.06 1.57
N VAL A 17 -4.73 20.78 2.09
CA VAL A 17 -5.85 20.22 1.31
C VAL A 17 -6.29 21.19 0.21
N LEU A 18 -6.45 22.48 0.51
CA LEU A 18 -6.83 23.48 -0.48
C LEU A 18 -5.79 23.60 -1.62
N SER A 19 -4.51 23.59 -1.28
CA SER A 19 -3.43 23.59 -2.29
C SER A 19 -3.48 22.33 -3.15
N MET A 20 -3.65 21.14 -2.56
CA MET A 20 -3.79 19.89 -3.29
C MET A 20 -5.00 19.90 -4.24
N VAL A 21 -6.17 20.32 -3.74
CA VAL A 21 -7.40 20.44 -4.56
C VAL A 21 -7.19 21.41 -5.73
N THR A 22 -6.51 22.52 -5.50
CA THR A 22 -6.18 23.48 -6.56
C THR A 22 -5.27 22.83 -7.61
N LYS A 23 -4.20 22.13 -7.19
CA LYS A 23 -3.31 21.42 -8.12
C LYS A 23 -4.01 20.31 -8.90
N LEU A 24 -4.92 19.57 -8.28
CA LEU A 24 -5.73 18.56 -8.97
C LEU A 24 -6.57 19.21 -10.07
N LYS A 25 -7.29 20.29 -9.75
CA LYS A 25 -8.09 21.05 -10.72
C LYS A 25 -7.25 21.62 -11.86
N ASP A 26 -6.12 22.26 -11.54
CA ASP A 26 -5.18 22.82 -12.54
C ASP A 26 -4.61 21.75 -13.46
N ALA A 27 -4.50 20.51 -12.98
CA ALA A 27 -4.05 19.37 -13.75
C ALA A 27 -5.15 18.66 -14.55
N GLY A 28 -6.40 19.14 -14.46
CA GLY A 28 -7.56 18.54 -15.13
C GLY A 28 -8.16 17.33 -14.38
N GLN A 29 -7.71 17.06 -13.15
CA GLN A 29 -8.29 16.00 -12.32
C GLN A 29 -9.49 16.54 -11.56
N HIS A 30 -10.69 16.14 -11.98
CA HIS A 30 -11.96 16.61 -11.41
C HIS A 30 -12.71 15.54 -10.60
N ASN A 31 -12.36 14.26 -10.76
CA ASN A 31 -12.95 13.19 -9.96
C ASN A 31 -12.18 12.99 -8.65
N PHE A 32 -12.48 13.83 -7.67
CA PHE A 32 -11.92 13.69 -6.32
C PHE A 32 -12.93 14.04 -5.24
N ALA A 33 -12.68 13.53 -4.04
CA ALA A 33 -13.41 13.89 -2.83
C ALA A 33 -12.43 14.35 -1.74
N VAL A 34 -12.96 15.08 -0.76
CA VAL A 34 -12.20 15.58 0.40
C VAL A 34 -12.89 15.12 1.67
N LEU A 35 -12.10 14.63 2.62
CA LEU A 35 -12.54 14.31 3.97
C LEU A 35 -11.66 15.07 4.96
N ASP A 36 -12.27 15.64 6.00
CA ASP A 36 -11.52 16.29 7.08
C ASP A 36 -10.69 15.27 7.88
N ASP A 37 -11.24 14.05 8.07
CA ASP A 37 -10.57 12.96 8.77
C ASP A 37 -11.12 11.57 8.36
N ALA A 38 -10.41 10.50 8.74
CA ALA A 38 -10.84 9.12 8.56
C ALA A 38 -10.35 8.19 9.69
N ASP A 39 -11.17 7.20 10.02
CA ASP A 39 -10.93 6.22 11.09
C ASP A 39 -10.11 5.02 10.62
N SER A 40 -10.35 4.56 9.39
CA SER A 40 -9.68 3.38 8.84
C SER A 40 -9.34 3.51 7.37
N PHE A 41 -8.21 2.94 6.95
CA PHE A 41 -7.87 2.81 5.54
C PHE A 41 -7.41 1.38 5.28
N GLU A 42 -8.05 0.74 4.31
CA GLU A 42 -7.77 -0.64 3.92
C GLU A 42 -7.53 -0.66 2.42
N PHE A 43 -6.36 -1.13 1.97
CA PHE A 43 -6.12 -1.32 0.55
C PHE A 43 -6.69 -2.66 0.09
N ASP A 44 -7.60 -2.61 -0.89
CA ASP A 44 -8.17 -3.75 -1.60
C ASP A 44 -7.26 -4.07 -2.81
N GLU A 45 -6.37 -5.05 -2.62
CA GLU A 45 -5.40 -5.52 -3.62
C GLU A 45 -6.08 -6.03 -4.90
N SER A 46 -7.30 -6.59 -4.78
CA SER A 46 -8.11 -7.09 -5.89
C SER A 46 -8.68 -6.02 -6.82
N LYS A 47 -8.60 -4.75 -6.40
CA LYS A 47 -9.16 -3.60 -7.14
C LYS A 47 -8.18 -2.46 -7.31
N ASP A 48 -6.97 -2.59 -6.74
CA ASP A 48 -6.01 -1.51 -6.52
C ASP A 48 -6.69 -0.23 -5.96
N ARG A 49 -7.56 -0.39 -4.95
CA ARG A 49 -8.34 0.70 -4.36
C ARG A 49 -8.26 0.72 -2.84
N TRP A 50 -8.17 1.91 -2.27
CA TRP A 50 -8.34 2.15 -0.85
C TRP A 50 -9.81 2.23 -0.48
N ARG A 51 -10.24 1.42 0.49
CA ARG A 51 -11.46 1.64 1.26
C ARG A 51 -11.13 2.51 2.47
N VAL A 52 -11.64 3.72 2.50
CA VAL A 52 -11.44 4.68 3.59
C VAL A 52 -12.77 4.91 4.30
N ARG A 53 -12.80 4.72 5.63
CA ARG A 53 -14.00 4.97 6.44
C ARG A 53 -13.85 6.28 7.21
N ALA A 54 -14.80 7.19 7.02
CA ALA A 54 -14.89 8.43 7.77
C ALA A 54 -15.50 8.18 9.16
N ALA A 55 -15.26 9.11 10.10
CA ALA A 55 -15.80 9.05 11.46
C ALA A 55 -17.34 8.99 11.55
N GLY A 56 -18.04 9.41 10.49
CA GLY A 56 -19.50 9.31 10.37
C GLY A 56 -20.04 7.95 9.92
N GLY A 57 -19.16 6.97 9.64
CA GLY A 57 -19.53 5.64 9.15
C GLY A 57 -19.59 5.52 7.62
N ASP A 58 -19.47 6.63 6.88
CA ASP A 58 -19.39 6.62 5.42
C ASP A 58 -18.08 5.98 4.95
N ALA A 59 -18.15 5.19 3.88
CA ALA A 59 -16.99 4.54 3.27
C ALA A 59 -16.82 5.00 1.81
N HIS A 60 -15.57 5.26 1.41
CA HIS A 60 -15.18 5.68 0.07
C HIS A 60 -14.18 4.69 -0.52
N ASN A 61 -14.37 4.24 -1.77
CA ASN A 61 -13.39 3.39 -2.45
C ASN A 61 -12.56 4.20 -3.47
N ALA A 62 -11.47 4.80 -3.02
CA ALA A 62 -10.62 5.65 -3.84
C ALA A 62 -9.50 4.87 -4.52
N ARG A 63 -9.13 5.22 -5.77
CA ARG A 63 -7.93 4.63 -6.38
C ARG A 63 -6.68 5.15 -5.69
N VAL A 64 -6.59 6.47 -5.54
CA VAL A 64 -5.49 7.16 -4.86
C VAL A 64 -5.98 7.85 -3.60
N VAL A 65 -5.16 7.79 -2.55
CA VAL A 65 -5.37 8.55 -1.31
C VAL A 65 -4.21 9.51 -1.10
N VAL A 66 -4.53 10.77 -0.80
CA VAL A 66 -3.55 11.77 -0.36
C VAL A 66 -3.87 12.13 1.10
N VAL A 67 -2.96 11.85 2.02
CA VAL A 67 -3.13 12.17 3.44
C VAL A 67 -2.32 13.40 3.84
N GLY A 68 -2.95 14.33 4.57
CA GLY A 68 -2.27 15.42 5.26
C GLY A 68 -1.34 14.90 6.37
N SER A 69 -0.38 15.72 6.80
CA SER A 69 0.64 15.33 7.80
C SER A 69 0.02 14.73 9.07
N GLU A 70 -1.05 15.35 9.58
CA GLU A 70 -1.79 14.95 10.77
C GLU A 70 -2.49 13.58 10.66
N VAL A 71 -2.92 13.24 9.45
CA VAL A 71 -3.50 11.93 9.15
C VAL A 71 -2.37 10.92 8.91
N SER A 72 -1.31 11.32 8.21
CA SER A 72 -0.21 10.44 7.83
C SER A 72 0.47 9.76 9.02
N ASP A 73 0.61 10.44 10.17
CA ASP A 73 1.17 9.85 11.39
C ASP A 73 0.33 8.67 11.92
N ARG A 74 -0.99 8.70 11.68
CA ARG A 74 -1.96 7.65 12.03
C ARG A 74 -2.21 6.66 10.89
N VAL A 75 -1.52 6.76 9.76
CA VAL A 75 -1.78 5.94 8.56
C VAL A 75 -0.53 5.24 8.06
N VAL A 76 0.62 5.90 8.20
CA VAL A 76 1.93 5.33 7.93
C VAL A 76 2.67 5.00 9.24
N GLY A 77 2.28 5.62 10.36
CA GLY A 77 2.68 5.23 11.71
C GLY A 77 3.75 6.14 12.32
N ARG A 78 3.67 6.30 13.66
CA ARG A 78 4.60 7.03 14.54
C ARG A 78 6.03 6.43 14.61
N GLY A 79 6.38 5.47 13.75
CA GLY A 79 7.59 4.65 13.82
C GLY A 79 8.84 5.21 13.13
N GLY A 80 8.80 6.43 12.59
CA GLY A 80 9.97 7.03 11.92
C GLY A 80 10.17 6.54 10.47
N MET A 81 9.12 6.09 9.80
CA MET A 81 9.16 5.89 8.34
C MET A 81 9.35 7.24 7.65
N GLU A 82 10.54 7.46 7.11
CA GLU A 82 10.85 8.62 6.25
C GLU A 82 10.31 8.34 4.84
N PRO A 83 9.25 9.03 4.38
CA PRO A 83 8.71 8.81 3.05
C PRO A 83 9.72 9.18 1.98
N TYR A 84 9.72 8.46 0.86
CA TYR A 84 10.51 8.81 -0.32
C TYR A 84 10.13 10.22 -0.79
N LEU A 85 11.12 11.12 -0.79
CA LEU A 85 10.95 12.55 -1.06
C LEU A 85 9.92 13.25 -0.16
N GLY A 86 9.57 12.65 0.98
CA GLY A 86 8.51 13.11 1.86
C GLY A 86 7.11 12.98 1.25
N VAL A 87 6.92 12.14 0.22
CA VAL A 87 5.67 12.01 -0.56
C VAL A 87 5.14 10.57 -0.62
N ALA A 88 5.94 9.58 -1.01
CA ALA A 88 5.47 8.20 -1.21
C ALA A 88 6.08 7.26 -0.19
N VAL A 89 5.38 6.17 0.17
CA VAL A 89 5.84 5.21 1.17
C VAL A 89 5.80 3.81 0.59
N ALA A 90 6.94 3.11 0.63
CA ALA A 90 7.02 1.72 0.23
C ALA A 90 6.12 0.88 1.14
N GLY A 91 5.31 0.02 0.53
CA GLY A 91 4.29 -0.77 1.20
C GLY A 91 2.91 -0.13 1.30
N PHE A 92 2.75 1.10 0.81
CA PHE A 92 1.47 1.81 0.75
C PHE A 92 1.17 2.22 -0.70
N PRO A 93 0.72 1.27 -1.55
CA PRO A 93 0.40 1.57 -2.95
C PRO A 93 -0.68 2.64 -3.05
N ASN A 94 -0.60 3.49 -4.06
CA ASN A 94 -1.55 4.57 -4.33
C ASN A 94 -1.76 5.57 -3.17
N LEU A 95 -0.91 5.56 -2.15
CA LEU A 95 -0.98 6.49 -1.03
C LEU A 95 0.15 7.51 -1.10
N PHE A 96 -0.21 8.78 -0.98
CA PHE A 96 0.74 9.88 -0.90
C PHE A 96 0.55 10.70 0.37
N VAL A 97 1.67 11.16 0.93
CA VAL A 97 1.72 12.07 2.07
C VAL A 97 1.92 13.50 1.56
N LEU A 98 1.03 14.39 2.01
CA LEU A 98 1.13 15.81 1.76
C LEU A 98 1.59 16.55 3.01
N SER A 99 2.88 16.89 3.01
CA SER A 99 3.53 17.62 4.10
C SER A 99 4.38 18.77 3.55
N ASN A 100 4.96 19.58 4.43
CA ASN A 100 5.76 20.72 3.99
C ASN A 100 7.05 20.28 3.25
N PRO A 101 7.47 21.01 2.19
CA PRO A 101 6.80 22.16 1.58
C PRO A 101 5.63 21.73 0.65
N ILE A 102 4.41 22.19 0.96
CA ILE A 102 3.16 21.71 0.35
C ILE A 102 3.14 21.87 -1.17
N GLU A 103 3.45 23.05 -1.71
CA GLU A 103 3.35 23.33 -3.16
C GLU A 103 4.21 22.38 -4.01
N VAL A 104 5.43 22.09 -3.54
CA VAL A 104 6.37 21.19 -4.24
C VAL A 104 5.85 19.76 -4.21
N LYS A 105 5.30 19.33 -3.08
CA LYS A 105 4.79 17.97 -2.91
C LYS A 105 3.48 17.75 -3.64
N ALA A 106 2.55 18.71 -3.61
CA ALA A 106 1.31 18.66 -4.37
C ALA A 106 1.60 18.59 -5.88
N HIS A 107 2.57 19.38 -6.37
CA HIS A 107 3.02 19.27 -7.74
C HIS A 107 3.61 17.88 -8.05
N TYR A 108 4.49 17.36 -7.18
CA TYR A 108 5.07 16.03 -7.37
C TYR A 108 4.02 14.92 -7.39
N ILE A 109 3.00 14.99 -6.52
CA ILE A 109 1.87 14.04 -6.49
C ILE A 109 1.12 14.09 -7.82
N VAL A 110 0.81 15.28 -8.34
CA VAL A 110 0.18 15.43 -9.66
C VAL A 110 1.03 14.80 -10.77
N GLU A 111 2.35 14.96 -10.74
CA GLU A 111 3.23 14.31 -11.71
C GLU A 111 3.23 12.78 -11.58
N CYS A 112 3.10 12.23 -10.36
CA CYS A 112 2.89 10.80 -10.16
C CYS A 112 1.57 10.34 -10.79
N LEU A 113 0.47 11.10 -10.60
CA LEU A 113 -0.83 10.80 -11.21
C LEU A 113 -0.78 10.85 -12.73
N ARG A 114 -0.07 11.83 -13.31
CA ARG A 114 0.16 11.92 -14.75
C ARG A 114 0.95 10.73 -15.28
N MET A 115 2.01 10.34 -14.59
CA MET A 115 2.81 9.16 -14.94
C MET A 115 1.96 7.88 -14.89
N MET A 116 1.14 7.74 -13.85
CA MET A 116 0.21 6.61 -13.68
C MET A 116 -0.82 6.55 -14.81
N HIS A 117 -1.47 7.68 -15.11
CA HIS A 117 -2.44 7.78 -16.19
C HIS A 117 -1.82 7.50 -17.57
N ALA A 118 -0.65 8.05 -17.85
CA ALA A 118 0.05 7.86 -19.12
C ALA A 118 0.45 6.39 -19.38
N GLN A 119 0.62 5.60 -18.33
CA GLN A 119 0.92 4.16 -18.42
C GLN A 119 -0.32 3.28 -18.29
N GLY A 120 -1.53 3.85 -18.17
CA GLY A 120 -2.75 3.08 -17.92
C GLY A 120 -2.75 2.31 -16.59
N ALA A 121 -1.88 2.68 -15.65
CA ALA A 121 -1.69 1.94 -14.41
C ALA A 121 -2.84 2.18 -13.42
N THR A 122 -3.21 1.13 -12.69
CA THR A 122 -4.15 1.19 -11.56
C THR A 122 -3.45 1.18 -10.21
N ARG A 123 -2.18 0.77 -10.19
CA ARG A 123 -1.28 0.80 -9.04
C ARG A 123 -0.03 1.65 -9.32
N ILE A 124 0.36 2.46 -8.35
CA ILE A 124 1.68 3.10 -8.26
C ILE A 124 2.23 2.93 -6.84
N GLU A 125 3.43 2.38 -6.71
CA GLU A 125 4.08 2.21 -5.42
C GLU A 125 5.57 2.56 -5.54
N VAL A 126 6.15 3.25 -4.54
CA VAL A 126 7.59 3.47 -4.53
C VAL A 126 8.31 2.17 -4.19
N ARG A 127 9.33 1.81 -4.97
CA ARG A 127 10.14 0.62 -4.73
C ARG A 127 10.87 0.75 -3.40
N ALA A 128 10.81 -0.29 -2.56
CA ALA A 128 11.47 -0.29 -1.26
C ALA A 128 12.99 -0.01 -1.35
N GLY A 129 13.66 -0.50 -2.40
CA GLY A 129 15.07 -0.20 -2.67
C GLY A 129 15.33 1.28 -2.97
N ALA A 130 14.44 1.93 -3.72
CA ALA A 130 14.55 3.36 -4.04
C ALA A 130 14.36 4.23 -2.79
N GLN A 131 13.41 3.89 -1.92
CA GLN A 131 13.22 4.59 -0.65
C GLN A 131 14.42 4.42 0.28
N ARG A 132 14.93 3.19 0.45
CA ARG A 132 16.12 2.94 1.29
C ARG A 132 17.33 3.71 0.81
N GLU A 133 17.58 3.71 -0.50
CA GLU A 133 18.71 4.43 -1.07
C GLU A 133 18.57 5.95 -0.89
N PHE A 134 17.38 6.49 -1.12
CA PHE A 134 17.11 7.91 -0.88
C PHE A 134 17.34 8.29 0.59
N ASN A 135 16.77 7.55 1.53
CA ASN A 135 16.93 7.82 2.97
C ASN A 135 18.40 7.72 3.39
N ARG A 136 19.14 6.74 2.85
CA ARG A 136 20.60 6.61 3.05
C ARG A 136 21.35 7.86 2.57
N LEU A 137 21.03 8.35 1.38
CA LEU A 137 21.67 9.53 0.80
C LEU A 137 21.35 10.82 1.56
N ILE A 138 20.11 10.99 2.01
CA ILE A 138 19.68 12.15 2.82
C ILE A 138 20.42 12.17 4.15
N ARG A 139 20.46 11.05 4.88
CA ARG A 139 21.17 10.95 6.17
C ARG A 139 22.67 11.22 6.05
N GLN A 140 23.26 10.92 4.89
CA GLN A 140 24.66 11.22 4.60
C GLN A 140 24.89 12.65 4.07
N GLY A 141 23.84 13.45 3.87
CA GLY A 141 23.93 14.77 3.24
C GLY A 141 24.38 14.71 1.77
N LYS A 142 24.27 13.55 1.11
CA LYS A 142 24.76 13.30 -0.26
C LYS A 142 23.68 13.40 -1.32
N PHE A 143 22.42 13.62 -0.93
CA PHE A 143 21.35 13.81 -1.89
C PHE A 143 21.49 15.18 -2.58
N ARG A 144 21.84 15.17 -3.87
CA ARG A 144 22.09 16.39 -4.67
C ARG A 144 21.10 16.61 -5.81
N ARG A 145 20.17 15.67 -6.03
CA ARG A 145 19.29 15.70 -7.20
C ARG A 145 18.22 16.77 -7.02
N LYS A 146 18.06 17.66 -8.00
CA LYS A 146 16.86 18.51 -8.10
C LYS A 146 15.67 17.64 -8.47
N THR A 147 14.64 17.68 -7.64
CA THR A 147 13.40 16.94 -7.88
C THR A 147 12.60 17.66 -8.98
N ARG A 148 12.68 17.18 -10.22
CA ARG A 148 11.92 17.71 -11.38
C ARG A 148 10.61 16.95 -11.65
N GLY A 149 10.35 15.87 -10.92
CA GLY A 149 9.24 14.95 -11.12
C GLY A 149 9.60 13.54 -10.64
N PRO A 150 8.64 12.59 -10.67
CA PRO A 150 8.89 11.19 -10.36
C PRO A 150 9.82 10.58 -11.39
N HIS A 151 10.73 9.74 -10.91
CA HIS A 151 11.59 8.97 -11.79
C HIS A 151 10.96 7.59 -11.98
N PRO A 152 10.65 7.14 -13.21
CA PRO A 152 9.93 5.89 -13.43
C PRO A 152 10.57 4.69 -12.72
N SER A 153 11.91 4.58 -12.73
CA SER A 153 12.61 3.47 -12.06
C SER A 153 12.52 3.48 -10.52
N SER A 154 12.10 4.59 -9.92
CA SER A 154 11.86 4.65 -8.46
C SER A 154 10.53 4.01 -8.09
N PHE A 155 9.62 3.87 -9.05
CA PHE A 155 8.27 3.38 -8.85
C PHE A 155 8.07 2.03 -9.54
N GLU A 156 7.10 1.31 -9.01
CA GLU A 156 6.45 0.19 -9.65
C GLU A 156 5.06 0.66 -10.07
N LEU A 157 4.73 0.46 -11.35
CA LEU A 157 3.43 0.73 -11.91
C LEU A 157 2.88 -0.57 -12.49
N SER A 158 1.63 -0.87 -12.19
CA SER A 158 0.93 -2.02 -12.78
C SER A 158 -0.53 -1.70 -13.04
N ASN A 159 -1.12 -2.42 -13.99
CA ASN A 159 -2.51 -2.35 -14.35
C ASN A 159 -3.18 -3.67 -13.96
N ILE A 160 -4.26 -3.58 -13.19
CA ILE A 160 -4.98 -4.75 -12.71
C ILE A 160 -5.65 -5.54 -13.84
N ALA A 161 -6.01 -4.89 -14.95
CA ALA A 161 -6.58 -5.56 -16.11
C ALA A 161 -5.54 -6.39 -16.89
N GLU A 162 -4.25 -6.08 -16.70
CA GLU A 162 -3.12 -6.78 -17.32
C GLU A 162 -2.45 -7.76 -16.35
N ARG A 163 -2.75 -7.65 -15.05
CA ARG A 163 -2.35 -8.64 -14.06
C ARG A 163 -3.16 -9.90 -14.36
N GLU A 164 -2.47 -11.02 -14.65
CA GLU A 164 -3.16 -12.31 -14.62
C GLU A 164 -3.89 -12.41 -13.28
N PRO A 165 -5.14 -12.92 -13.23
CA PRO A 165 -5.86 -13.06 -11.98
C PRO A 165 -5.07 -14.00 -11.08
N ASP A 166 -4.22 -13.39 -10.25
CA ASP A 166 -3.51 -14.02 -9.17
C ASP A 166 -4.58 -14.71 -8.34
N ALA A 167 -4.38 -15.98 -8.02
CA ALA A 167 -5.28 -16.61 -7.08
C ALA A 167 -5.28 -15.78 -5.80
N GLU A 168 -6.45 -15.28 -5.46
CA GLU A 168 -6.65 -14.44 -4.31
C GLU A 168 -7.41 -15.24 -3.27
N TYR A 169 -6.97 -15.13 -2.02
CA TYR A 169 -7.68 -15.71 -0.90
C TYR A 169 -8.02 -14.64 0.13
N SER A 170 -9.32 -14.44 0.34
CA SER A 170 -9.84 -13.63 1.43
C SER A 170 -10.69 -14.51 2.34
N GLY A 171 -10.22 -14.72 3.57
CA GLY A 171 -10.90 -15.62 4.50
C GLY A 171 -10.11 -15.94 5.75
N ARG A 172 -10.60 -16.91 6.52
CA ARG A 172 -9.99 -17.36 7.77
C ARG A 172 -8.70 -18.14 7.50
N ALA A 173 -7.72 -17.97 8.37
CA ALA A 173 -6.49 -18.75 8.37
C ALA A 173 -6.02 -18.98 9.82
N LEU A 174 -5.02 -19.84 10.00
CA LEU A 174 -4.31 -20.04 11.26
C LEU A 174 -2.89 -19.52 11.10
N LEU A 175 -2.48 -18.63 12.00
CA LEU A 175 -1.09 -18.20 12.14
C LEU A 175 -0.46 -19.02 13.26
N SER A 176 0.73 -19.60 13.00
CA SER A 176 1.40 -20.44 14.00
C SER A 176 2.91 -20.17 14.10
N ALA A 177 3.41 -20.12 15.33
CA ALA A 177 4.83 -19.99 15.67
C ALA A 177 5.17 -20.87 16.88
N GLY A 178 5.80 -22.03 16.65
CA GLY A 178 6.01 -23.03 17.70
C GLY A 178 4.68 -23.58 18.24
N ALA A 179 4.47 -23.52 19.56
CA ALA A 179 3.22 -23.96 20.20
C ALA A 179 2.10 -22.90 20.15
N GLN A 180 2.40 -21.68 19.71
CA GLN A 180 1.43 -20.59 19.63
C GLN A 180 0.66 -20.68 18.30
N ILE A 181 -0.67 -20.69 18.38
CA ILE A 181 -1.59 -20.74 17.23
C ILE A 181 -2.70 -19.72 17.44
N ALA A 182 -3.00 -18.91 16.43
CA ALA A 182 -4.12 -17.97 16.47
C ALA A 182 -4.96 -18.01 15.18
N PRO A 183 -6.30 -18.03 15.27
CA PRO A 183 -7.16 -17.79 14.12
C PRO A 183 -7.09 -16.32 13.71
N VAL A 184 -6.96 -16.09 12.41
CA VAL A 184 -6.83 -14.76 11.82
C VAL A 184 -7.73 -14.63 10.59
N GLN A 185 -8.10 -13.41 10.25
CA GLN A 185 -8.63 -13.08 8.93
C GLN A 185 -7.49 -12.56 8.06
N VAL A 186 -7.38 -13.06 6.84
CA VAL A 186 -6.33 -12.67 5.90
C VAL A 186 -6.91 -12.32 4.54
N HIS A 187 -6.21 -11.42 3.84
CA HIS A 187 -6.42 -11.13 2.42
C HIS A 187 -5.07 -11.33 1.76
N LEU A 188 -4.96 -12.31 0.86
CA LEU A 188 -3.71 -12.77 0.27
C LEU A 188 -3.81 -12.75 -1.25
N SER A 189 -2.73 -12.31 -1.88
CA SER A 189 -2.51 -12.38 -3.32
C SER A 189 -1.04 -12.72 -3.60
N GLY A 190 -0.69 -13.00 -4.85
CA GLY A 190 0.69 -13.26 -5.19
C GLY A 190 0.88 -13.49 -6.67
N HIS A 191 2.07 -13.24 -7.19
CA HIS A 191 2.39 -13.35 -8.60
C HIS A 191 3.67 -14.16 -8.79
N PHE A 192 3.89 -14.66 -10.00
CA PHE A 192 5.18 -15.22 -10.39
C PHE A 192 6.17 -14.08 -10.72
N GLU A 193 7.35 -14.09 -10.08
CA GLU A 193 8.43 -13.14 -10.34
C GLU A 193 9.47 -13.77 -11.31
N PRO A 194 9.52 -13.34 -12.59
CA PRO A 194 10.40 -13.96 -13.58
C PRO A 194 11.90 -13.80 -13.29
N LEU A 195 12.28 -12.78 -12.52
CA LEU A 195 13.69 -12.49 -12.24
C LEU A 195 14.34 -13.53 -11.31
N ASP A 196 13.59 -14.08 -10.37
CA ASP A 196 14.08 -15.11 -9.44
C ASP A 196 13.41 -16.48 -9.59
N GLY A 197 12.40 -16.58 -10.46
CA GLY A 197 11.72 -17.82 -10.79
C GLY A 197 10.81 -18.34 -9.67
N ASN A 198 10.47 -17.51 -8.68
CA ASN A 198 9.60 -17.90 -7.57
C ASN A 198 8.24 -17.21 -7.65
N TYR A 199 7.26 -17.84 -7.02
CA TYR A 199 5.97 -17.20 -6.77
C TYR A 199 6.06 -16.38 -5.48
N HIS A 200 5.81 -15.08 -5.57
CA HIS A 200 5.84 -14.16 -4.45
C HIS A 200 4.42 -13.85 -4.03
N TRP A 201 4.07 -14.22 -2.79
CA TRP A 201 2.75 -13.97 -2.24
C TRP A 201 2.83 -13.07 -1.01
N TYR A 202 1.81 -12.27 -0.81
CA TYR A 202 1.73 -11.27 0.22
C TYR A 202 0.28 -11.00 0.59
N GLY A 203 0.09 -10.23 1.65
CA GLY A 203 -1.25 -9.88 2.09
C GLY A 203 -1.27 -9.11 3.39
N ARG A 204 -2.45 -9.06 3.98
CA ARG A 204 -2.71 -8.45 5.29
C ARG A 204 -3.37 -9.46 6.23
N VAL A 205 -2.93 -9.44 7.48
CA VAL A 205 -3.56 -10.09 8.63
C VAL A 205 -4.35 -9.02 9.36
N VAL A 206 -5.66 -9.21 9.52
CA VAL A 206 -6.53 -8.25 10.21
C VAL A 206 -6.40 -8.43 11.72
N GLY A 207 -6.16 -7.32 12.42
CA GLY A 207 -6.01 -7.28 13.88
C GLY A 207 -4.60 -7.51 14.42
N ASP A 208 -4.45 -7.34 15.73
CA ASP A 208 -3.15 -7.34 16.41
C ASP A 208 -2.58 -8.77 16.52
N VAL A 209 -1.48 -9.02 15.80
CA VAL A 209 -0.70 -10.26 15.85
C VAL A 209 0.77 -10.00 16.25
N ARG A 210 1.04 -8.90 16.96
CA ARG A 210 2.41 -8.47 17.30
C ARG A 210 3.20 -9.54 18.07
N ASP A 211 2.53 -10.36 18.87
CA ASP A 211 3.12 -11.47 19.62
C ASP A 211 3.74 -12.57 18.75
N PHE A 212 3.32 -12.67 17.47
CA PHE A 212 3.91 -13.58 16.49
C PHE A 212 5.19 -13.01 15.85
N LYS A 213 5.41 -11.69 15.91
CA LYS A 213 6.59 -11.01 15.38
C LYS A 213 7.74 -11.10 16.38
N LYS A 214 8.33 -12.29 16.54
CA LYS A 214 9.41 -12.51 17.51
C LYS A 214 10.79 -12.14 16.93
N PRO A 215 11.68 -11.44 17.70
CA PRO A 215 13.01 -11.02 17.22
C PRO A 215 13.96 -12.18 16.89
N ASN A 216 13.68 -13.37 17.42
CA ASN A 216 14.57 -14.53 17.43
C ASN A 216 14.33 -15.52 16.28
N GLY A 217 13.57 -15.15 15.25
CA GLY A 217 13.48 -15.92 14.00
C GLY A 217 12.78 -17.27 14.14
N SER A 218 11.89 -17.43 15.13
CA SER A 218 11.02 -18.60 15.19
C SER A 218 10.24 -18.71 13.87
N PRO A 219 10.26 -19.86 13.17
CA PRO A 219 9.56 -20.01 11.91
C PRO A 219 8.08 -19.70 12.09
N LEU A 220 7.58 -18.77 11.28
CA LEU A 220 6.18 -18.40 11.25
C LEU A 220 5.53 -19.08 10.06
N TYR A 221 4.33 -19.61 10.28
CA TYR A 221 3.56 -20.28 9.24
C TYR A 221 2.14 -19.72 9.15
N LEU A 222 1.62 -19.65 7.93
CA LEU A 222 0.22 -19.40 7.64
C LEU A 222 -0.40 -20.67 7.07
N THR A 223 -1.57 -21.05 7.58
CA THR A 223 -2.31 -22.24 7.14
C THR A 223 -3.75 -21.88 6.84
N ILE A 224 -4.21 -22.18 5.63
CA ILE A 224 -5.63 -22.12 5.27
C ILE A 224 -6.25 -23.50 5.52
N GLU A 225 -7.53 -23.56 5.87
CA GLU A 225 -8.22 -24.82 6.15
C GLU A 225 -8.04 -25.83 5.01
N GLY A 226 -7.54 -27.02 5.33
CA GLY A 226 -7.23 -28.08 4.35
C GLY A 226 -5.97 -27.85 3.50
N GLY A 227 -5.27 -26.72 3.68
CA GLY A 227 -4.04 -26.37 2.97
C GLY A 227 -2.75 -26.72 3.73
N PRO A 228 -1.58 -26.52 3.10
CA PRO A 228 -0.29 -26.73 3.74
C PRO A 228 0.02 -25.65 4.78
N GLN A 229 0.93 -25.96 5.72
CA GLN A 229 1.59 -24.93 6.52
C GLN A 229 2.63 -24.23 5.66
N THR A 230 2.40 -22.96 5.33
CA THR A 230 3.29 -22.20 4.43
C THR A 230 4.18 -21.26 5.24
N PRO A 231 5.52 -21.34 5.10
CA PRO A 231 6.45 -20.40 5.71
C PRO A 231 6.13 -18.96 5.31
N THR A 232 6.13 -18.07 6.30
CA THR A 232 5.73 -16.68 6.10
C THR A 232 6.52 -15.74 7.00
N SER A 233 6.38 -14.44 6.77
CA SER A 233 6.96 -13.39 7.60
C SER A 233 5.93 -12.28 7.82
N LEU A 234 5.88 -11.75 9.05
CA LEU A 234 5.16 -10.53 9.36
C LEU A 234 6.08 -9.33 9.22
N ALA A 235 5.60 -8.31 8.52
CA ALA A 235 6.26 -7.01 8.42
C ALA A 235 5.74 -6.08 9.53
N GLU A 236 5.84 -4.77 9.32
CA GLU A 236 5.37 -3.77 10.29
C GLU A 236 3.84 -3.77 10.42
N GLU A 237 3.41 -3.40 11.61
CA GLU A 237 2.02 -3.11 11.92
C GLU A 237 1.62 -1.84 11.19
N ASP A 238 0.51 -1.88 10.47
CA ASP A 238 -0.10 -0.67 9.95
C ASP A 238 -0.89 0.05 11.06
N PRO A 239 -1.11 1.35 10.94
CA PRO A 239 -1.72 2.12 12.04
C PRO A 239 -3.17 1.80 12.40
N TRP A 240 -3.81 0.89 11.68
CA TRP A 240 -5.14 0.36 12.04
C TRP A 240 -5.03 -0.95 12.84
N GLY A 241 -3.82 -1.30 13.27
CA GLY A 241 -3.54 -2.48 14.08
C GLY A 241 -3.44 -3.76 13.28
N ASN A 242 -3.38 -3.71 11.94
CA ASN A 242 -3.22 -4.89 11.10
C ASN A 242 -1.74 -5.14 10.79
N PHE A 243 -1.42 -6.33 10.32
CA PHE A 243 -0.04 -6.68 9.97
C PHE A 243 0.07 -7.10 8.52
N ARG A 244 1.09 -6.60 7.82
CA ARG A 244 1.44 -7.13 6.51
C ARG A 244 2.11 -8.49 6.65
N ILE A 245 1.76 -9.43 5.77
CA ILE A 245 2.29 -10.80 5.72
C ILE A 245 2.85 -11.10 4.33
N THR A 246 3.94 -11.85 4.25
CA THR A 246 4.61 -12.20 2.97
C THR A 246 5.14 -13.63 2.97
N GLY A 247 5.34 -14.20 1.78
CA GLY A 247 6.04 -15.47 1.59
C GLY A 247 6.51 -15.67 0.15
N ILE A 248 7.40 -16.64 -0.02
CA ILE A 248 8.04 -17.00 -1.30
C ILE A 248 7.80 -18.49 -1.53
N GLY A 249 7.49 -18.87 -2.77
CA GLY A 249 7.17 -20.23 -3.17
C GLY A 249 5.67 -20.49 -3.22
N ALA A 250 5.27 -21.75 -3.02
CA ALA A 250 3.87 -22.15 -3.09
C ALA A 250 3.02 -21.37 -2.06
N PRO A 251 1.95 -20.67 -2.47
CA PRO A 251 1.09 -19.95 -1.55
C PRO A 251 0.23 -20.92 -0.71
N PRO A 252 -0.33 -20.45 0.43
CA PRO A 252 -1.20 -21.27 1.28
C PRO A 252 -2.60 -21.51 0.68
N TYR A 253 -2.94 -20.86 -0.43
CA TYR A 253 -4.21 -20.95 -1.14
C TYR A 253 -4.05 -21.65 -2.49
N ALA A 254 -5.14 -22.21 -3.01
CA ALA A 254 -5.13 -22.86 -4.32
C ALA A 254 -4.83 -21.81 -5.41
N THR A 255 -3.76 -22.02 -6.18
CA THR A 255 -3.52 -21.25 -7.40
C THR A 255 -4.30 -21.84 -8.55
N VAL A 256 -4.90 -20.98 -9.38
CA VAL A 256 -5.38 -21.42 -10.70
C VAL A 256 -4.13 -21.72 -11.52
N ARG A 257 -3.60 -22.95 -11.42
CA ARG A 257 -2.65 -23.42 -12.43
C ARG A 257 -3.42 -23.61 -13.72
N GLU A 258 -3.08 -22.84 -14.74
CA GLU A 258 -3.35 -23.23 -16.11
C GLU A 258 -2.79 -24.64 -16.32
N PHE A 259 -3.69 -25.61 -16.43
CA PHE A 259 -3.41 -26.85 -17.11
C PHE A 259 -3.73 -26.61 -18.59
N GLY A 260 -2.71 -26.25 -19.35
CA GLY A 260 -2.70 -26.45 -20.80
C GLY A 260 -1.93 -27.75 -21.12
N PRO A 261 -2.40 -28.56 -22.09
CA PRO A 261 -1.83 -29.87 -22.42
C PRO A 261 -0.39 -29.81 -22.96
#